data_AF-A0A914PHE7-F1
#
_entry.id   AF-A0A914PHE7-F1
#
_cell.length_a   1.000
_cell.length_b   1.000
_cell.length_c   1.000
_cell.angle_alpha   90.00
_cell.angle_beta   90.00
_cell.angle_gamma   90.00
#
_symmetry.space_group_name_H-M   'P 1'
#
loop_
_entity.id
_entity.type
_entity.pdbx_description
1 polymer ?
#
loop_
_entity_poly.entity_id
_entity_poly.type
_entity_poly.pdbx_seq_one_letter_code
_entity_poly.pdbx_strand_id
1 'polypeptide(L)'
;MVHRDVACRNILLYENDKIAKIADFGLCCNCNESETYYATSHKKLPLKWVSIEALCDRKFSEKSDVWAFGILCYEMFSLGAEPYPTFTHAEMFEFLQSGKRLAKPKDSTDEIYQLMLDCWKENPADRFCFAEIVEILRKMLESQTAEYGYVPLDDYYKE
;
A
#
# COMPACT_ATOMS: atom_id res chain seq x y z
N MET A 1 -16.08 5.07 3.19
CA MET A 1 -15.92 4.35 1.90
C MET A 1 -14.66 3.51 2.00
N VAL A 2 -14.64 2.30 1.43
CA VAL A 2 -13.43 1.45 1.33
C VAL A 2 -13.17 1.14 -0.14
N HIS A 3 -11.94 1.33 -0.60
CA HIS A 3 -11.54 1.26 -2.00
C HIS A 3 -11.38 -0.16 -2.52
N ARG A 4 -10.66 -1.01 -1.77
CA ARG A 4 -10.42 -2.44 -2.06
C ARG A 4 -9.51 -2.73 -3.26
N ASP A 5 -8.90 -1.70 -3.84
CA ASP A 5 -7.97 -1.80 -4.97
C ASP A 5 -7.00 -0.61 -5.02
N VAL A 6 -6.47 -0.23 -3.86
CA VAL A 6 -5.41 0.79 -3.79
C VAL A 6 -4.11 0.17 -4.32
N ALA A 7 -3.60 0.69 -5.43
CA ALA A 7 -2.38 0.23 -6.09
C ALA A 7 -1.85 1.32 -7.04
N CYS A 8 -0.56 1.29 -7.42
CA CYS A 8 0.04 2.30 -8.30
C CYS A 8 -0.74 2.47 -9.62
N ARG A 9 -1.21 1.37 -10.22
CA ARG A 9 -2.02 1.37 -11.46
C ARG A 9 -3.31 2.20 -11.36
N ASN A 10 -3.82 2.43 -10.15
CA ASN A 10 -5.05 3.15 -9.86
C ASN A 10 -4.77 4.56 -9.31
N ILE A 11 -3.52 5.02 -9.35
CA ILE A 11 -3.12 6.39 -9.04
C ILE A 11 -2.78 7.11 -10.34
N LEU A 12 -3.52 8.18 -10.64
CA LEU A 12 -3.32 9.00 -11.83
C LEU A 12 -2.50 10.24 -11.48
N LEU A 13 -1.51 10.57 -12.31
CA LEU A 13 -0.74 11.81 -12.20
C LEU A 13 -1.29 12.85 -13.18
N TYR A 14 -1.54 14.06 -12.67
CA TYR A 14 -1.93 15.20 -13.49
C TYR A 14 -0.69 16.00 -13.92
N GLU A 15 -0.53 16.18 -15.24
CA GLU A 15 0.72 16.54 -15.93
C GLU A 15 1.49 17.76 -15.38
N ASN A 16 0.81 18.78 -14.83
CA ASN A 16 1.47 20.05 -14.55
C ASN A 16 1.86 20.27 -13.08
N ASP A 17 1.17 19.64 -12.13
CA ASP A 17 1.30 19.98 -10.71
C ASP A 17 1.85 18.83 -9.85
N LYS A 18 2.29 17.73 -10.48
CA LYS A 18 2.67 16.48 -9.79
C LYS A 18 1.58 16.02 -8.81
N ILE A 19 0.31 16.29 -9.15
CA ILE A 19 -0.83 15.93 -8.32
C ILE A 19 -1.21 14.48 -8.63
N ALA A 20 -1.10 13.63 -7.61
CA ALA A 20 -1.60 12.26 -7.63
C ALA A 20 -3.08 12.21 -7.20
N LYS A 21 -3.91 11.50 -7.96
CA LYS A 21 -5.32 11.27 -7.65
C LYS A 21 -5.66 9.79 -7.68
N ILE A 22 -6.44 9.35 -6.70
CA ILE A 22 -6.98 7.98 -6.64
C ILE A 22 -8.08 7.83 -7.70
N ALA A 23 -8.05 6.73 -8.44
CA ALA A 23 -9.00 6.37 -9.48
C ALA A 23 -9.45 4.91 -9.36
N ASP A 24 -10.33 4.47 -10.26
CA ASP A 24 -10.92 3.12 -10.32
C ASP A 24 -11.66 2.68 -9.05
N PHE A 25 -12.85 3.24 -8.86
CA PHE A 25 -13.74 2.90 -7.76
C PHE A 25 -14.62 1.65 -8.05
N GLY A 26 -14.27 0.83 -9.05
CA GLY A 26 -15.09 -0.30 -9.51
C GLY A 26 -15.28 -1.43 -8.49
N LEU A 27 -14.42 -1.48 -7.47
CA LEU A 27 -14.46 -2.42 -6.36
C LEU A 27 -14.94 -1.81 -5.03
N CYS A 28 -15.17 -0.49 -4.98
CA CYS A 28 -15.47 0.23 -3.76
C CYS A 28 -16.76 -0.22 -3.08
N CYS A 29 -16.79 -0.10 -1.75
CA CYS A 29 -17.99 -0.26 -0.93
C CYS A 29 -18.24 0.98 -0.07
N ASN A 30 -19.52 1.30 0.12
CA ASN A 30 -19.93 2.09 1.26
C ASN A 30 -20.06 1.16 2.44
N CYS A 31 -19.13 1.31 3.36
CA CYS A 31 -19.00 0.54 4.57
C CYS A 31 -19.04 1.58 5.70
N ASN A 32 -19.99 1.44 6.62
CA ASN A 32 -20.10 2.34 7.78
C ASN A 32 -18.84 2.19 8.64
N GLU A 33 -18.40 3.26 9.31
CA GLU A 33 -17.14 3.29 10.09
C GLU A 33 -17.06 2.17 11.16
N SER A 34 -18.20 1.63 11.59
CA SER A 34 -18.30 0.53 12.57
C SER A 34 -18.50 -0.86 11.96
N GLU A 35 -18.62 -0.99 10.64
CA GLU A 35 -19.02 -2.24 9.98
C GLU A 35 -17.92 -2.81 9.09
N THR A 36 -17.35 -3.93 9.52
CA THR A 36 -16.55 -4.80 8.65
C THR A 36 -17.41 -5.32 7.52
N TYR A 37 -17.00 -5.08 6.27
CA TYR A 37 -17.72 -5.59 5.12
C TYR A 37 -17.23 -6.96 4.71
N TYR A 38 -18.17 -7.90 4.60
CA TYR A 38 -17.92 -9.24 4.10
C TYR A 38 -18.31 -9.28 2.63
N ALA A 39 -17.32 -9.41 1.74
CA ALA A 39 -17.59 -9.45 0.32
C ALA A 39 -18.33 -10.74 -0.07
N THR A 40 -19.60 -10.60 -0.47
CA THR A 40 -20.43 -11.70 -0.97
C THR A 40 -20.27 -11.98 -2.46
N SER A 41 -19.63 -11.08 -3.22
CA SER A 41 -19.48 -11.20 -4.68
C SER A 41 -18.20 -11.94 -5.09
N HIS A 42 -18.29 -12.72 -6.17
CA HIS A 42 -17.17 -13.42 -6.81
C HIS A 42 -16.26 -12.51 -7.66
N LYS A 43 -16.27 -11.18 -7.45
CA LYS A 43 -15.37 -10.29 -8.20
C LYS A 43 -13.92 -10.70 -7.93
N LYS A 44 -13.12 -10.77 -9.00
CA LYS A 44 -11.68 -11.04 -8.90
C LYS A 44 -11.03 -9.91 -8.11
N LEU A 45 -10.23 -10.26 -7.11
CA LEU A 45 -9.52 -9.31 -6.27
C LEU A 45 -8.04 -9.23 -6.65
N PRO A 46 -7.39 -8.09 -6.40
CA PRO A 46 -5.95 -7.91 -6.58
C PRO A 46 -5.17 -8.54 -5.42
N LEU A 47 -5.14 -9.87 -5.32
CA LEU A 47 -4.72 -10.60 -4.11
C LEU A 47 -3.37 -10.15 -3.49
N LYS A 48 -2.41 -9.70 -4.30
CA LYS A 48 -1.10 -9.17 -3.86
C LYS A 48 -1.16 -7.86 -3.05
N TRP A 49 -2.26 -7.10 -3.16
CA TRP A 49 -2.51 -5.84 -2.44
C TRP A 49 -3.46 -6.01 -1.26
N VAL A 50 -4.08 -7.19 -1.13
CA VAL A 50 -5.13 -7.44 -0.16
C VAL A 50 -4.53 -7.81 1.20
N SER A 51 -5.11 -7.28 2.28
CA SER A 51 -4.68 -7.58 3.65
C SER A 51 -4.97 -9.02 4.06
N ILE A 52 -4.27 -9.52 5.10
CA ILE A 52 -4.41 -10.90 5.57
C ILE A 52 -5.86 -11.23 5.94
N GLU A 53 -6.54 -10.35 6.69
CA GLU A 53 -7.94 -10.57 7.07
C GLU A 53 -8.91 -10.57 5.88
N ALA A 54 -8.58 -9.80 4.82
CA ALA A 54 -9.36 -9.77 3.60
C ALA A 54 -9.09 -10.99 2.70
N LEU A 55 -7.88 -11.58 2.77
CA LEU A 55 -7.55 -12.86 2.13
C LEU A 55 -8.25 -14.03 2.82
N CYS A 56 -8.21 -14.11 4.16
CA CYS A 56 -8.83 -15.17 4.95
C CYS A 56 -10.35 -15.12 4.91
N ASP A 57 -10.90 -13.98 5.34
CA ASP A 57 -12.29 -13.88 5.77
C ASP A 57 -13.12 -12.97 4.87
N ARG A 58 -12.51 -12.44 3.79
CA ARG A 58 -13.13 -11.45 2.90
C ARG A 58 -13.61 -10.20 3.65
N LYS A 59 -12.94 -9.87 4.76
CA LYS A 59 -13.21 -8.71 5.62
C LYS A 59 -12.50 -7.47 5.10
N PHE A 60 -13.25 -6.50 4.61
CA PHE A 60 -12.74 -5.22 4.13
C PHE A 60 -13.12 -4.09 5.08
N SER A 61 -12.19 -3.15 5.27
CA SER A 61 -12.32 -1.95 6.10
C SER A 61 -11.32 -0.89 5.63
N GLU A 62 -11.39 0.33 6.18
CA GLU A 62 -10.36 1.35 5.95
C GLU A 62 -8.95 0.80 6.26
N LYS A 63 -8.82 -0.03 7.31
CA LYS A 63 -7.54 -0.64 7.70
C LYS A 63 -7.02 -1.66 6.68
N SER A 64 -7.89 -2.23 5.85
CA SER A 64 -7.46 -3.06 4.71
C SER A 64 -6.95 -2.20 3.54
N ASP A 65 -7.47 -0.99 3.35
CA ASP A 65 -6.91 -0.03 2.39
C ASP A 65 -5.58 0.55 2.89
N VAL A 66 -5.40 0.70 4.21
CA VAL A 66 -4.10 1.08 4.79
C VAL A 66 -3.02 0.03 4.48
N TRP A 67 -3.36 -1.26 4.56
CA TRP A 67 -2.44 -2.32 4.13
C TRP A 67 -2.06 -2.17 2.64
N ALA A 68 -3.07 -1.96 1.78
CA ALA A 68 -2.86 -1.77 0.35
C ALA A 68 -2.04 -0.50 0.06
N PHE A 69 -2.19 0.55 0.86
CA PHE A 69 -1.34 1.74 0.82
C PHE A 69 0.14 1.43 1.13
N GLY A 70 0.42 0.53 2.08
CA GLY A 70 1.79 0.05 2.31
C GLY A 70 2.38 -0.63 1.07
N ILE A 71 1.58 -1.45 0.36
CA ILE A 71 1.99 -2.07 -0.91
C ILE A 71 2.18 -1.01 -2.01
N LEU A 72 1.31 0.01 -2.08
CA LEU A 72 1.48 1.16 -2.97
C LEU A 72 2.82 1.88 -2.71
N CYS A 73 3.20 2.10 -1.45
CA CYS A 73 4.50 2.66 -1.11
C CYS A 73 5.64 1.75 -1.59
N TYR A 74 5.53 0.44 -1.40
CA TYR A 74 6.50 -0.51 -1.94
C TYR A 74 6.62 -0.37 -3.47
N GLU A 75 5.52 -0.33 -4.20
CA GLU A 75 5.51 -0.13 -5.66
C GLU A 75 6.22 1.17 -6.05
N MET A 76 5.93 2.29 -5.38
CA MET A 76 6.56 3.58 -5.67
C MET A 76 8.09 3.53 -5.49
N PHE A 77 8.57 3.01 -4.34
CA PHE A 77 9.99 2.99 -4.00
C PHE A 77 10.78 1.84 -4.64
N SER A 78 10.09 0.92 -5.33
CA SER A 78 10.70 -0.12 -6.16
C SER A 78 10.57 0.18 -7.65
N LEU A 79 10.14 1.39 -8.01
CA LEU A 79 9.94 1.83 -9.40
C LEU A 79 8.96 0.93 -10.18
N GLY A 80 7.90 0.48 -9.51
CA GLY A 80 6.84 -0.33 -10.09
C GLY A 80 7.11 -1.84 -10.09
N ALA A 81 8.04 -2.33 -9.26
CA ALA A 81 8.27 -3.76 -9.15
C ALA A 81 7.02 -4.50 -8.67
N GLU A 82 6.80 -5.69 -9.22
CA GLU A 82 5.66 -6.51 -8.85
C GLU A 82 5.80 -7.01 -7.40
N PRO A 83 4.78 -6.82 -6.53
CA PRO A 83 4.81 -7.38 -5.19
C PRO A 83 4.84 -8.91 -5.23
N TYR A 84 5.69 -9.53 -4.41
CA TYR A 84 5.82 -10.99 -4.29
C TYR A 84 5.96 -11.70 -5.66
N PRO A 85 6.97 -11.37 -6.49
CA PRO A 85 7.02 -11.79 -7.90
C PRO A 85 7.21 -13.31 -8.06
N THR A 86 7.87 -13.96 -7.09
CA THR A 86 8.17 -15.40 -7.13
C THR A 86 7.19 -16.27 -6.36
N PHE A 87 6.17 -15.68 -5.74
CA PHE A 87 5.23 -16.39 -4.88
C PHE A 87 3.93 -16.68 -5.62
N THR A 88 3.46 -17.92 -5.50
CA THR A 88 2.04 -18.20 -5.69
C THR A 88 1.20 -17.51 -4.60
N HIS A 89 -0.11 -17.38 -4.81
CA HIS A 89 -1.00 -16.78 -3.81
C HIS A 89 -1.00 -17.56 -2.47
N ALA A 90 -0.84 -18.89 -2.52
CA ALA A 90 -0.77 -19.72 -1.32
C ALA A 90 0.54 -19.49 -0.55
N GLU A 91 1.68 -19.52 -1.25
CA GLU A 91 2.99 -19.26 -0.62
C GLU A 91 3.07 -17.85 -0.04
N MET A 92 2.51 -16.85 -0.74
CA MET A 92 2.44 -15.47 -0.23
C MET A 92 1.63 -15.42 1.06
N PHE A 93 0.50 -16.11 1.11
CA PHE A 93 -0.35 -16.15 2.28
C PHE A 93 0.38 -16.80 3.48
N GLU A 94 1.05 -17.94 3.27
CA GLU A 94 1.87 -18.60 4.30
C GLU A 94 3.02 -17.70 4.77
N PHE A 95 3.69 -17.02 3.84
CA PHE A 95 4.74 -16.05 4.15
C PHE A 95 4.22 -14.93 5.06
N LEU A 96 3.06 -14.36 4.74
CA LEU A 96 2.44 -13.30 5.53
C LEU A 96 1.99 -13.80 6.92
N GLN A 97 1.42 -15.00 6.99
CA GLN A 97 1.03 -15.63 8.26
C GLN A 97 2.22 -15.94 9.17
N SER A 98 3.42 -16.16 8.60
CA SER A 98 4.65 -16.30 9.40
C SER A 98 5.19 -14.99 9.99
N GLY A 99 4.45 -13.88 9.83
CA GLY A 99 4.85 -12.55 10.30
C GLY A 99 5.84 -11.83 9.37
N LYS A 100 6.22 -12.44 8.25
CA LYS A 100 7.15 -11.83 7.29
C LYS A 100 6.45 -10.85 6.37
N ARG A 101 7.19 -9.87 5.85
CA ARG A 101 6.73 -8.81 4.94
C ARG A 101 7.70 -8.64 3.78
N LEU A 102 7.30 -7.87 2.77
CA LEU A 102 8.19 -7.49 1.66
C LEU A 102 9.46 -6.85 2.22
N ALA A 103 10.59 -7.17 1.60
CA ALA A 103 11.86 -6.54 1.96
C ALA A 103 11.84 -5.05 1.60
N LYS A 104 12.66 -4.27 2.31
CA LYS A 104 12.84 -2.83 2.07
C LYS A 104 13.26 -2.57 0.61
N PRO A 105 12.52 -1.75 -0.16
CA PRO A 105 12.96 -1.29 -1.47
C PRO A 105 14.26 -0.48 -1.37
N LYS A 106 15.15 -0.64 -2.36
CA LYS A 106 16.47 0.00 -2.39
C LYS A 106 16.41 1.52 -2.24
N ASP A 107 15.44 2.16 -2.87
CA ASP A 107 15.33 3.62 -2.92
C ASP A 107 14.44 4.20 -1.80
N SER A 108 13.97 3.37 -0.87
CA SER A 108 13.23 3.83 0.31
C SER A 108 14.16 4.20 1.47
N THR A 109 13.80 5.22 2.23
CA THR A 109 14.46 5.52 3.51
C THR A 109 13.99 4.54 4.59
N ASP A 110 14.70 4.48 5.73
CA ASP A 110 14.29 3.64 6.85
C ASP A 110 12.94 4.08 7.43
N GLU A 111 12.67 5.38 7.46
CA GLU A 111 11.42 5.95 7.97
C GLU A 111 10.24 5.56 7.08
N ILE A 112 10.42 5.63 5.75
CA ILE A 112 9.40 5.19 4.80
C ILE A 112 9.15 3.69 4.93
N TYR A 113 10.22 2.88 5.05
CA TYR A 113 10.05 1.44 5.22
C TYR A 113 9.37 1.10 6.55
N GLN A 114 9.68 1.83 7.61
CA GLN A 114 8.99 1.70 8.89
C GLN A 114 7.50 2.01 8.76
N LEU A 115 7.14 3.08 8.02
CA LEU A 115 5.73 3.37 7.69
C LEU A 115 5.06 2.22 6.91
N MET A 116 5.76 1.59 5.96
CA MET A 116 5.24 0.39 5.28
C MET A 116 4.97 -0.76 6.27
N LEU A 117 5.93 -1.04 7.17
CA LEU A 117 5.76 -2.07 8.21
C LEU A 117 4.59 -1.76 9.15
N ASP A 118 4.39 -0.50 9.52
CA ASP A 118 3.24 -0.05 10.32
C ASP A 118 1.91 -0.24 9.59
N CYS A 119 1.88 -0.04 8.27
CA CYS A 119 0.73 -0.36 7.43
C CYS A 119 0.46 -1.87 7.34
N TRP A 120 1.50 -2.69 7.48
CA TRP A 120 1.41 -4.15 7.37
C TRP A 120 1.37 -4.89 8.71
N LYS A 121 1.02 -4.22 9.81
CA LYS A 121 0.76 -4.91 11.08
C LYS A 121 -0.35 -5.95 10.92
N GLU A 122 -0.15 -7.09 11.55
CA GLU A 122 -1.06 -8.24 11.43
C GLU A 122 -2.47 -7.88 11.90
N ASN A 123 -2.57 -7.36 13.12
CA ASN A 123 -3.83 -6.87 13.67
C ASN A 123 -4.22 -5.52 13.03
N PRO A 124 -5.39 -5.42 12.37
CA PRO A 124 -5.84 -4.18 11.73
C PRO A 124 -5.97 -2.98 12.68
N ALA A 125 -6.24 -3.23 13.97
CA ALA A 125 -6.38 -2.17 14.97
C ALA A 125 -5.05 -1.45 15.27
N ASP A 126 -3.91 -2.12 15.04
CA ASP A 126 -2.58 -1.56 15.33
C ASP A 126 -2.01 -0.75 14.15
N ARG A 127 -2.66 -0.81 12.98
CA ARG A 127 -2.32 0.00 11.80
C ARG A 127 -2.81 1.43 12.03
N PHE A 128 -2.06 2.41 11.55
CA PHE A 128 -2.50 3.82 11.54
C PHE A 128 -3.80 4.01 10.73
N CYS A 129 -4.56 5.06 11.00
CA CYS A 129 -5.57 5.57 10.05
C CYS A 129 -4.91 6.51 9.03
N PHE A 130 -5.60 6.81 7.93
CA PHE A 130 -5.04 7.69 6.91
C PHE A 130 -4.70 9.09 7.43
N ALA A 131 -5.46 9.62 8.40
CA ALA A 131 -5.17 10.92 9.00
C ALA A 131 -3.80 10.91 9.72
N GLU A 132 -3.50 9.85 10.48
CA GLU A 132 -2.20 9.68 11.13
C GLU A 132 -1.07 9.54 10.11
N ILE A 133 -1.28 8.77 9.04
CA ILE A 133 -0.31 8.62 7.94
C ILE A 133 0.00 9.96 7.29
N VAL A 134 -1.00 10.80 7.04
CA VAL A 134 -0.82 12.15 6.47
C VAL A 134 0.06 13.01 7.37
N GLU A 135 -0.18 12.99 8.69
CA GLU A 135 0.65 13.77 9.63
C GLU A 135 2.10 13.25 9.70
N ILE A 136 2.29 11.93 9.64
CA ILE A 136 3.62 11.32 9.57
C ILE A 136 4.36 11.78 8.30
N LEU A 137 3.72 11.66 7.14
CA LEU A 137 4.31 12.06 5.86
C LEU A 137 4.60 13.57 5.78
N ARG A 138 3.71 14.41 6.35
CA ARG A 138 3.94 15.86 6.43
C ARG A 138 5.20 16.17 7.24
N LYS A 139 5.37 15.54 8.40
CA LYS A 139 6.56 15.73 9.23
C LYS A 139 7.83 15.26 8.52
N MET A 140 7.77 14.13 7.81
CA MET A 140 8.88 13.66 6.98
C MET A 140 9.26 14.70 5.93
N LEU A 141 8.28 15.24 5.18
CA LEU A 141 8.51 16.28 4.17
C LEU A 141 9.13 17.56 4.76
N GLU A 142 8.62 18.03 5.90
CA GLU A 142 9.14 19.23 6.57
C GLU A 142 10.58 19.03 7.03
N SER A 143 10.91 17.86 7.58
CA SER A 143 12.26 17.50 8.04
C SER A 143 13.29 17.34 6.91
N GLN A 144 12.83 17.07 5.68
CA GLN A 144 13.68 16.76 4.52
C GLN A 144 14.12 17.97 3.69
N THR A 145 13.76 19.20 4.08
CA THR A 145 13.98 20.41 3.27
C THR A 145 15.44 20.92 3.20
N ALA A 146 16.43 20.23 3.80
CA ALA A 146 17.82 20.70 3.82
C ALA A 146 18.88 19.84 3.09
N GLU A 147 18.68 18.54 2.80
CA GLU A 147 19.85 17.68 2.50
C GLU A 147 19.81 16.66 1.32
N TYR A 148 18.69 16.34 0.65
CA TYR A 148 18.71 15.48 -0.57
C TYR A 148 17.57 15.89 -1.54
N GLY A 149 17.70 15.95 -2.87
CA GLY A 149 18.52 15.17 -3.80
C GLY A 149 17.60 14.18 -4.54
N TYR A 150 17.05 14.57 -5.70
CA TYR A 150 16.17 13.75 -6.53
C TYR A 150 16.69 12.29 -6.67
N VAL A 151 15.80 11.30 -6.62
CA VAL A 151 16.13 9.90 -6.97
C VAL A 151 16.60 9.90 -8.44
N PRO A 152 17.87 9.60 -8.75
CA PRO A 152 18.35 9.59 -10.12
C PRO A 152 17.74 8.38 -10.85
N LEU A 153 16.79 8.63 -11.76
CA LEU A 153 16.20 7.59 -12.61
C LEU A 153 17.18 7.12 -13.71
N ASP A 154 18.24 7.89 -13.97
CA ASP A 154 19.19 7.66 -15.05
C ASP A 154 20.06 6.40 -14.86
N ASP A 155 20.19 5.90 -13.62
CA ASP A 155 20.93 4.67 -13.32
C ASP A 155 20.12 3.40 -13.59
N TYR A 156 18.81 3.51 -13.87
CA TYR A 156 17.92 2.40 -14.15
C TYR A 156 17.72 2.13 -15.66
N TYR A 157 18.11 3.05 -16.54
CA TYR A 157 17.93 2.95 -18.00
C TYR A 157 19.22 2.65 -18.79
N LYS A 158 20.28 2.19 -18.12
CA LYS A 158 21.49 1.70 -18.81
C LYS A 158 21.40 0.19 -19.01
N GLU A 159 20.81 -0.21 -20.14
CA GLU A 159 21.12 -1.47 -20.84
C GLU A 159 22.02 -1.19 -22.05
#